data_AF-A0A2D5UGF4-F1
#
_entry.id   AF-A0A2D5UGF4-F1
#
_cell.length_a   1.000
_cell.length_b   1.000
_cell.length_c   1.000
_cell.angle_alpha   90.00
_cell.angle_beta   90.00
_cell.angle_gamma   90.00
#
_symmetry.space_group_name_H-M   'P 1'
#
loop_
_entity.id
_entity.type
_entity.pdbx_description
1 polymer ?
#
loop_
_entity_poly.entity_id
_entity_poly.type
_entity_poly.pdbx_seq_one_letter_code
_entity_poly.pdbx_strand_id
1 'polypeptide(L)'
;MCFSAALVLGFSTPSPGAEKKPAPDEVVLAEMGDEKITLDDFNSFTLNLPENVQAVARAQKKDMLDSLISRRLIYQHAKSLEVIS
;
A
#
# COMPACT_ATOMS: atom_id res chain seq x y z
N MET A 1 10.11 19.56 -57.02
CA MET A 1 8.71 19.24 -56.66
C MET A 1 8.70 18.92 -55.17
N CYS A 2 8.01 19.74 -54.38
CA CYS A 2 7.83 19.58 -52.94
C CYS A 2 6.69 18.59 -52.64
N PHE A 3 6.45 18.35 -51.34
CA PHE A 3 5.33 17.63 -50.69
C PHE A 3 5.59 16.14 -50.44
N SER A 4 5.44 15.58 -49.24
CA SER A 4 5.05 16.11 -47.93
C SER A 4 5.54 15.15 -46.85
N ALA A 5 6.11 15.68 -45.77
CA ALA A 5 6.28 14.95 -44.53
C ALA A 5 4.90 14.79 -43.87
N ALA A 6 4.41 13.56 -43.74
CA ALA A 6 3.21 13.26 -42.97
C ALA A 6 3.58 13.27 -41.47
N LEU A 7 3.44 14.44 -40.85
CA LEU A 7 3.39 14.61 -39.40
C LEU A 7 2.07 13.98 -38.92
N VAL A 8 2.13 12.73 -38.47
CA VAL A 8 1.00 12.07 -37.79
C VAL A 8 0.87 12.71 -36.41
N LEU A 9 0.09 13.77 -36.32
CA LEU A 9 -0.46 14.29 -35.06
C LEU A 9 -1.48 13.27 -34.54
N GLY A 10 -0.96 12.26 -33.83
CA GLY A 10 -1.78 11.34 -33.06
C GLY A 10 -2.47 12.09 -31.93
N PHE A 11 -3.68 12.59 -32.18
CA PHE A 11 -4.61 12.97 -31.14
C PHE A 11 -4.93 11.71 -30.34
N SER A 12 -4.26 11.55 -29.20
CA SER A 12 -4.62 10.55 -28.20
C SER A 12 -5.97 10.94 -27.64
N THR A 13 -7.01 10.27 -28.10
CA THR A 13 -8.33 10.31 -27.47
C THR A 13 -8.18 9.74 -26.05
N PRO A 14 -8.62 10.45 -24.98
CA PRO A 14 -8.62 9.88 -23.65
C PRO A 14 -9.59 8.69 -23.64
N SER A 15 -9.05 7.49 -23.42
CA SER A 15 -9.83 6.26 -23.32
C SER A 15 -10.84 6.38 -22.16
N PRO A 16 -12.16 6.31 -22.42
CA PRO A 16 -13.17 6.32 -21.37
C PRO A 16 -13.20 4.93 -20.73
N GLY A 17 -12.34 4.73 -19.74
CA GLY A 17 -12.22 3.44 -19.04
C GLY A 17 -11.01 3.30 -18.13
N ALA A 18 -10.30 4.39 -17.81
CA ALA A 18 -9.32 4.36 -16.74
C ALA A 18 -10.08 4.30 -15.40
N GLU A 19 -10.48 3.10 -14.98
CA GLU A 19 -10.86 2.83 -13.60
C GLU A 19 -9.72 3.32 -12.72
N LYS A 20 -10.01 4.35 -11.92
CA LYS A 20 -9.02 4.95 -11.02
C LYS A 20 -8.66 3.88 -9.99
N LYS A 21 -7.46 3.33 -10.10
CA LYS A 21 -6.94 2.38 -9.11
C LYS A 21 -6.98 3.08 -7.74
N PRO A 22 -7.57 2.44 -6.71
CA PRO A 22 -7.63 3.05 -5.38
C PRO A 22 -6.22 3.33 -4.87
N ALA A 23 -6.08 4.46 -4.18
CA ALA A 23 -4.81 4.84 -3.58
C ALA A 23 -4.44 3.85 -2.45
N PRO A 24 -3.16 3.66 -2.11
CA PRO A 24 -2.75 2.67 -1.11
C PRO A 24 -3.36 2.87 0.28
N ASP A 25 -3.65 4.11 0.66
CA ASP A 25 -4.34 4.50 1.89
C ASP A 25 -5.86 4.20 1.85
N GLU A 26 -6.45 4.08 0.66
CA GLU A 26 -7.85 3.70 0.47
C GLU A 26 -8.06 2.17 0.51
N VAL A 27 -6.99 1.39 0.36
CA VAL A 27 -7.07 -0.08 0.38
C VAL A 27 -6.92 -0.60 1.81
N VAL A 28 -8.04 -1.00 2.42
CA VAL A 28 -8.07 -1.60 3.77
C VAL A 28 -7.70 -3.07 3.71
N LEU A 29 -6.68 -3.47 4.47
CA LEU A 29 -6.21 -4.86 4.59
C LEU A 29 -6.77 -5.56 5.82
N ALA A 30 -7.02 -4.83 6.91
CA ALA A 30 -7.63 -5.35 8.13
C ALA A 30 -8.35 -4.26 8.93
N GLU A 31 -9.38 -4.64 9.68
CA GLU A 31 -10.09 -3.79 10.63
C GLU A 31 -9.89 -4.33 12.05
N MET A 32 -9.55 -3.45 13.00
CA MET A 32 -9.24 -3.78 14.39
C MET A 32 -10.06 -2.87 15.32
N GLY A 33 -11.35 -3.17 15.45
CA GLY A 33 -12.29 -2.28 16.14
C GLY A 33 -12.43 -0.97 15.36
N ASP A 34 -12.04 0.14 15.98
CA ASP A 34 -12.12 1.48 15.38
C ASP A 34 -10.89 1.85 14.53
N GLU A 35 -9.81 1.05 14.58
CA GLU A 35 -8.61 1.26 13.76
C GLU A 35 -8.62 0.39 12.50
N LYS A 36 -8.01 0.90 11.42
CA LYS A 36 -7.83 0.17 10.18
C LYS A 36 -6.35 0.07 9.84
N ILE A 37 -5.96 -1.03 9.21
CA ILE A 37 -4.64 -1.19 8.60
C ILE A 37 -4.84 -1.11 7.10
N THR A 38 -4.20 -0.11 6.49
CA THR A 38 -4.24 0.13 5.04
C THR A 38 -3.07 -0.56 4.33
N LEU A 39 -3.09 -0.57 3.00
CA LEU A 39 -1.96 -1.03 2.20
C LEU A 39 -0.75 -0.09 2.37
N ASP A 40 -0.97 1.20 2.60
CA ASP A 40 0.11 2.14 2.93
C ASP A 40 0.79 1.80 4.25
N ASP A 41 0.01 1.49 5.30
CA ASP A 41 0.55 1.05 6.61
C ASP A 41 1.43 -0.20 6.47
N PHE A 42 0.97 -1.18 5.70
CA PHE A 42 1.71 -2.42 5.46
C PHE A 42 3.00 -2.19 4.68
N ASN A 43 2.95 -1.34 3.63
CA ASN A 43 4.13 -1.00 2.84
C ASN A 43 5.15 -0.24 3.70
N SER A 44 4.68 0.75 4.46
CA SER A 44 5.50 1.52 5.40
C SER A 44 6.14 0.62 6.46
N PHE A 45 5.37 -0.32 7.02
CA PHE A 45 5.91 -1.31 7.96
C PHE A 45 7.01 -2.16 7.32
N THR A 46 6.79 -2.64 6.10
CA THR A 46 7.75 -3.45 5.35
C THR A 46 9.03 -2.68 5.01
N LEU A 47 8.91 -1.41 4.61
CA LEU A 47 10.06 -0.55 4.28
C LEU A 47 10.94 -0.24 5.50
N ASN A 48 10.35 -0.24 6.70
CA ASN A 48 11.08 -0.04 7.95
C ASN A 48 11.82 -1.30 8.44
N LEU A 49 11.68 -2.44 7.75
CA LEU A 49 12.44 -3.64 8.06
C LEU A 49 13.85 -3.56 7.47
N PRO A 50 14.85 -4.23 8.08
CA PRO A 50 16.17 -4.42 7.48
C PRO A 50 16.07 -5.00 6.07
N GLU A 51 16.92 -4.54 5.14
CA GLU A 51 16.85 -4.93 3.72
C GLU A 51 16.83 -6.45 3.50
N ASN A 52 17.61 -7.19 4.29
CA ASN A 52 17.67 -8.65 4.24
C ASN A 52 16.36 -9.33 4.64
N VAL A 53 15.47 -8.63 5.35
CA VAL A 53 14.15 -9.12 5.78
C VAL A 53 13.05 -8.65 4.83
N GLN A 54 13.23 -7.53 4.13
CA GLN A 54 12.21 -6.98 3.21
C GLN A 54 11.83 -7.96 2.09
N ALA A 55 12.80 -8.71 1.56
CA ALA A 55 12.53 -9.71 0.52
C ALA A 55 11.58 -10.81 1.02
N VAL A 56 11.80 -11.28 2.25
CA VAL A 56 10.95 -12.29 2.90
C VAL A 56 9.59 -11.71 3.22
N ALA A 57 9.52 -10.48 3.74
CA ALA A 57 8.28 -9.77 4.01
C ALA A 57 7.39 -9.62 2.76
N ARG A 58 8.00 -9.34 1.60
CA ARG A 58 7.30 -9.26 0.32
C ARG A 58 6.85 -10.61 -0.21
N ALA A 59 7.58 -11.68 0.10
CA ALA A 59 7.23 -13.05 -0.29
C ALA A 59 6.12 -13.64 0.59
N GLN A 60 6.15 -13.36 1.89
CA GLN A 60 5.23 -13.87 2.90
C GLN A 60 4.30 -12.77 3.42
N LYS A 61 3.55 -12.15 2.50
CA LYS A 61 2.72 -10.97 2.82
C LYS A 61 1.68 -11.23 3.90
N LYS A 62 1.08 -12.42 3.92
CA LYS A 62 0.09 -12.82 4.93
C LYS A 62 0.72 -12.84 6.33
N ASP A 63 1.79 -13.60 6.50
CA ASP A 63 2.45 -13.75 7.80
C ASP A 63 2.99 -12.41 8.31
N MET A 64 3.44 -11.56 7.39
CA MET A 64 3.87 -10.19 7.70
C MET A 64 2.69 -9.30 8.13
N LEU A 65 1.53 -9.42 7.48
CA LEU A 65 0.31 -8.69 7.86
C LEU A 65 -0.18 -9.15 9.23
N ASP A 66 -0.19 -10.46 9.50
CA ASP A 66 -0.55 -11.04 10.80
C ASP A 66 0.39 -10.54 11.90
N SER A 67 1.68 -10.39 11.59
CA SER A 67 2.67 -9.81 12.51
C SER A 67 2.38 -8.33 12.81
N LEU A 68 2.00 -7.54 11.80
CA LEU A 68 1.62 -6.13 11.97
C LEU A 68 0.36 -5.98 12.81
N ILE A 69 -0.68 -6.78 12.54
CA ILE A 69 -1.92 -6.81 13.33
C ILE A 69 -1.62 -7.16 14.78
N SER A 70 -0.88 -8.26 15.01
CA SER A 70 -0.53 -8.71 16.36
C SER A 70 0.24 -7.65 17.12
N ARG A 71 1.20 -6.99 16.46
CA ARG A 71 1.94 -5.86 17.05
C ARG A 71 0.99 -4.75 17.47
N ARG A 72 0.09 -4.29 16.60
CA ARG A 72 -0.87 -3.22 16.90
C ARG A 72 -1.77 -3.58 18.09
N LEU A 73 -2.32 -4.79 18.12
CA LEU A 73 -3.14 -5.27 19.24
C LEU A 73 -2.38 -5.28 20.57
N ILE A 74 -1.10 -5.71 20.56
CA ILE A 74 -0.25 -5.68 21.75
C ILE A 74 -0.02 -4.24 22.22
N TYR A 75 0.27 -3.30 21.33
CA TYR A 75 0.43 -1.88 21.69
C TYR A 75 -0.87 -1.28 22.25
N GLN A 76 -2.01 -1.57 21.64
CA GLN A 76 -3.31 -1.12 22.16
C GLN A 76 -3.57 -1.67 23.56
N HIS A 77 -3.30 -2.96 23.77
CA HIS A 77 -3.46 -3.57 25.09
C HIS A 77 -2.50 -2.98 26.12
N ALA A 78 -1.22 -2.80 25.78
CA ALA A 78 -0.23 -2.18 26.66
C ALA A 78 -0.63 -0.74 27.03
N LYS A 79 -1.19 0.03 26.09
CA LYS A 79 -1.74 1.36 26.35
C LYS A 79 -2.96 1.33 27.27
N SER A 80 -3.88 0.37 27.08
CA SER A 80 -5.04 0.20 27.98
C SER A 80 -4.65 -0.17 29.42
N LEU A 81 -3.46 -0.76 29.59
CA LEU A 81 -2.90 -1.11 30.88
C LEU A 81 -2.00 0.00 31.46
N GLU A 82 -1.90 1.17 30.80
CA GLU A 82 -1.03 2.29 31.19
C GLU A 82 0.47 1.91 31.28
N VAL A 83 0.89 0.83 30.62
CA VAL A 83 2.29 0.36 30.60
C VAL A 83 3.15 1.22 29.67
N ILE A 84 2.51 1.83 28.68
CA ILE A 84 3.11 2.75 27.72
C ILE A 84 2.16 3.93 27.51
N SER A 85 2.73 5.13 27.41
CA SER A 85 2.04 6.42 27.26
C SER A 85 1.81 6.80 25.81
#